data_AF-A6IKQ5-F1
#
_entry.id   AF-A6IKQ5-F1
#
_cell.length_a   1.000
_cell.length_b   1.000
_cell.length_c   1.000
_cell.angle_alpha   90.00
_cell.angle_beta   90.00
_cell.angle_gamma   90.00
#
_symmetry.space_group_name_H-M   'P 1'
#
loop_
_entity.id
_entity.type
_entity.pdbx_description
1 polymer ?
#
loop_
_entity_poly.entity_id
_entity_poly.type
_entity_poly.pdbx_seq_one_letter_code
_entity_poly.pdbx_strand_id
1 'polypeptide(L)'
;MFSEQAAQRAHTLLSPPSASNATFARVPVATYTNSSQPFRLGERSFNRQYAHIYATRLIQMRPFLVSRAQQHWGSQVEVKKLCELQPGEQCCVVGTLFKAMPLQPSILREISEEHNLIPHLSALQDLGQSKTT
;
A
#
# COMPACT_ATOMS: atom_id res chain seq x y z
N MET A 1 12.08 -29.47 14.45
CA MET A 1 10.76 -28.86 14.08
C MET A 1 9.72 -29.16 15.16
N PHE A 2 8.56 -28.47 15.21
CA PHE A 2 7.52 -28.75 16.24
C PHE A 2 7.11 -30.24 16.28
N SER A 3 6.95 -30.87 15.10
CA SER A 3 6.55 -32.28 14.98
C SER A 3 7.57 -33.25 15.59
N GLU A 4 8.86 -32.92 15.51
CA GLU A 4 9.94 -33.73 16.06
C GLU A 4 9.93 -33.70 17.59
N GLN A 5 9.66 -32.53 18.18
CA GLN A 5 9.49 -32.39 19.63
C GLN A 5 8.20 -33.06 20.13
N ALA A 6 7.13 -33.00 19.34
CA ALA A 6 5.85 -33.62 19.68
C ALA A 6 5.92 -35.15 19.72
N ALA A 7 6.77 -35.77 18.90
CA ALA A 7 6.93 -37.23 18.81
C ALA A 7 7.86 -37.84 19.88
N GLN A 8 8.48 -37.02 20.74
CA GLN A 8 9.46 -37.50 21.74
C GLN A 8 8.83 -38.27 22.92
N ARG A 9 7.50 -38.30 23.03
CA ARG A 9 6.78 -38.92 24.16
C ARG A 9 5.88 -40.05 23.69
N ALA A 10 5.71 -41.04 24.57
CA ALA A 10 4.81 -42.17 24.34
C ALA A 10 3.33 -41.72 24.25
N HIS A 11 2.55 -42.43 23.45
CA HIS A 11 1.12 -42.21 23.32
C HIS A 11 0.35 -42.84 24.48
N THR A 12 -0.60 -42.12 25.07
CA THR A 12 -1.40 -42.59 26.22
C THR A 12 -2.91 -42.55 25.98
N LEU A 13 -3.34 -42.19 24.77
CA LEU A 13 -4.77 -41.90 24.48
C LEU A 13 -5.56 -43.11 23.96
N LEU A 14 -4.91 -44.19 23.51
CA LEU A 14 -5.55 -45.42 23.04
C LEU A 14 -5.54 -46.51 24.12
N SER A 15 -6.02 -46.18 25.33
CA SER A 15 -6.12 -47.09 26.47
C SER A 15 -7.39 -46.79 27.30
N PRO A 16 -7.85 -47.72 28.17
CA PRO A 16 -8.93 -47.45 29.11
C PRO A 16 -8.62 -46.24 30.01
N PRO A 17 -9.65 -45.56 30.58
CA PRO A 17 -9.45 -44.36 31.39
C PRO A 17 -8.51 -44.58 32.59
N SER A 18 -7.54 -43.68 32.77
CA SER A 18 -6.64 -43.67 33.92
C SER A 18 -7.16 -42.78 35.05
N ALA A 19 -6.80 -43.11 36.29
CA ALA A 19 -7.16 -42.30 37.47
C ALA A 19 -6.43 -40.94 37.52
N SER A 20 -5.30 -40.81 36.83
CA SER A 20 -4.48 -39.59 36.77
C SER A 20 -4.23 -39.17 35.33
N ASN A 21 -4.34 -37.87 35.04
CA ASN A 21 -4.04 -37.26 33.75
C ASN A 21 -2.93 -36.21 33.89
N ALA A 22 -2.01 -36.17 32.93
CA ALA A 22 -0.96 -35.17 32.93
C ALA A 22 -1.53 -33.78 32.60
N THR A 23 -1.11 -32.76 33.36
CA THR A 23 -1.41 -31.34 33.10
C THR A 23 -0.10 -30.61 32.88
N PHE A 24 -0.04 -29.73 31.87
CA PHE A 24 1.17 -28.97 31.53
C PHE A 24 0.93 -27.48 31.74
N ALA A 25 1.90 -26.81 32.37
CA ALA A 25 1.88 -25.36 32.51
C ALA A 25 2.28 -24.70 31.18
N ARG A 26 1.61 -23.59 30.84
CA ARG A 26 2.01 -22.76 29.71
C ARG A 26 3.34 -22.06 30.01
N VAL A 27 4.23 -22.03 29.02
CA VAL A 27 5.49 -21.28 29.11
C VAL A 27 5.18 -19.78 29.28
N PRO A 28 5.81 -19.07 30.24
CA PRO A 28 5.59 -17.64 30.44
C PRO A 28 6.08 -16.83 29.24
N VAL A 29 5.28 -15.83 28.84
CA VAL A 29 5.71 -14.85 27.84
C VAL A 29 6.54 -13.78 28.54
N ALA A 30 7.87 -13.97 28.54
CA ALA A 30 8.79 -13.08 29.25
C ALA A 30 8.91 -11.69 28.59
N THR A 31 8.74 -11.60 27.27
CA THR A 31 8.91 -10.36 26.52
C THR A 31 7.83 -10.21 25.47
N TYR A 32 7.06 -9.14 25.55
CA TYR A 32 6.12 -8.71 24.54
C TYR A 32 6.02 -7.18 24.56
N THR A 33 6.03 -6.54 23.39
CA THR A 33 5.82 -5.10 23.27
C THR A 33 4.96 -4.81 22.06
N ASN A 34 3.89 -4.03 22.27
CA ASN A 34 2.99 -3.63 21.20
C ASN A 34 3.47 -2.33 20.56
N SER A 35 3.86 -2.39 19.28
CA SER A 35 4.32 -1.24 18.49
C SER A 35 3.28 -0.74 17.48
N SER A 36 1.99 -1.04 17.67
CA SER A 36 0.92 -0.68 16.72
C SER A 36 0.34 0.72 16.92
N GLN A 37 0.97 1.56 17.75
CA GLN A 37 0.50 2.92 18.05
C GLN A 37 0.20 3.78 16.82
N PRO A 38 1.00 3.77 15.73
CA PRO A 38 0.69 4.56 14.52
C PRO A 38 -0.63 4.21 13.83
N PHE A 39 -1.18 3.02 14.13
CA PHE A 39 -2.44 2.54 13.58
C PHE A 39 -3.64 2.75 14.53
N ARG A 40 -3.39 3.20 15.77
CA ARG A 40 -4.45 3.56 16.72
C ARG A 40 -4.88 5.00 16.46
N LEU A 41 -6.03 5.15 15.81
CA LEU A 41 -6.65 6.45 15.57
C LEU A 41 -7.47 6.85 16.81
N GLY A 42 -7.14 7.99 17.41
CA GLY A 42 -7.93 8.60 18.48
C GLY A 42 -9.21 9.23 17.94
N GLU A 43 -9.30 10.56 17.97
CA GLU A 43 -10.42 11.27 17.37
C GLU A 43 -10.42 11.13 15.85
N ARG A 44 -11.60 10.85 15.28
CA ARG A 44 -11.80 10.70 13.84
C ARG A 44 -12.49 11.95 13.29
N SER A 45 -11.82 12.64 12.37
CA SER A 45 -12.38 13.75 11.61
C SER A 45 -12.50 13.35 10.14
N PHE A 46 -13.70 13.50 9.57
CA PHE A 46 -14.01 13.12 8.19
C PHE A 46 -14.13 14.33 7.25
N ASN A 47 -13.83 15.53 7.73
CA ASN A 47 -13.95 16.77 6.95
C ASN A 47 -12.76 17.01 6.00
N ARG A 48 -11.76 16.12 5.97
CA ARG A 48 -10.53 16.26 5.17
C ARG A 48 -10.67 15.55 3.82
N GLN A 49 -10.13 16.17 2.77
CA GLN A 49 -10.04 15.55 1.45
C GLN A 49 -8.84 14.61 1.33
N TYR A 50 -8.92 13.65 0.40
CA TYR A 50 -7.86 12.66 0.15
C TYR A 50 -6.55 13.24 -0.39
N ALA A 51 -6.56 14.46 -0.94
CA ALA A 51 -5.37 15.10 -1.52
C ALA A 51 -4.18 15.17 -0.54
N HIS A 52 -4.44 15.39 0.75
CA HIS A 52 -3.40 15.46 1.78
C HIS A 52 -2.59 14.16 1.91
N ILE A 53 -3.22 13.01 1.69
CA ILE A 53 -2.54 11.70 1.78
C ILE A 53 -1.49 11.59 0.67
N TYR A 54 -1.84 11.98 -0.56
CA TYR A 54 -0.93 11.93 -1.71
C TYR A 54 0.21 12.94 -1.58
N ALA A 55 -0.09 14.15 -1.12
CA ALA A 55 0.94 15.18 -0.89
C ALA A 55 1.95 14.71 0.16
N THR A 56 1.47 14.21 1.30
CA THR A 56 2.33 13.72 2.40
C THR A 56 3.21 12.56 1.95
N ARG A 57 2.63 11.58 1.24
CA ARG A 57 3.39 10.43 0.69
C ARG A 57 4.52 10.89 -0.22
N LEU A 58 4.24 11.79 -1.17
CA LEU A 58 5.26 12.26 -2.10
C LEU A 58 6.37 13.03 -1.38
N ILE A 59 6.02 13.92 -0.45
CA ILE A 59 6.99 14.71 0.33
C ILE A 59 7.90 13.78 1.16
N GLN A 60 7.33 12.80 1.86
CA GLN A 60 8.10 11.89 2.70
C GLN A 60 8.97 10.92 1.89
N MET A 61 8.48 10.45 0.73
CA MET A 61 9.20 9.46 -0.08
C MET A 61 10.29 10.08 -0.95
N ARG A 62 10.16 11.35 -1.35
CA ARG A 62 11.07 12.00 -2.30
C ARG A 62 12.54 11.94 -1.89
N PRO A 63 12.95 12.26 -0.64
CA PRO A 63 14.37 12.19 -0.24
C PRO A 63 14.97 10.79 -0.39
N PHE A 64 14.21 9.75 -0.04
CA PHE A 64 14.67 8.36 -0.17
C PHE A 64 14.86 7.97 -1.64
N LEU A 65 13.90 8.34 -2.49
CA LEU A 65 13.97 8.03 -3.92
C LEU A 65 15.10 8.80 -4.62
N VAL A 66 15.32 10.07 -4.28
CA VAL A 66 16.45 10.86 -4.79
C VAL A 66 17.78 10.23 -4.38
N SER A 67 17.94 9.87 -3.12
CA SER A 67 19.16 9.21 -2.62
C SER A 67 19.41 7.88 -3.33
N ARG A 68 18.37 7.07 -3.54
CA ARG A 68 18.47 5.80 -4.27
C ARG A 68 18.79 5.99 -5.75
N ALA A 69 18.20 6.99 -6.40
CA ALA A 69 18.50 7.33 -7.79
C ALA A 69 19.99 7.71 -7.95
N GLN A 70 20.52 8.54 -7.05
CA GLN A 70 21.93 8.92 -7.06
C GLN A 70 22.87 7.74 -6.79
N GLN A 71 22.49 6.82 -5.91
CA GLN A 71 23.27 5.60 -5.66
C GLN A 71 23.26 4.65 -6.86
N HIS A 72 22.13 4.52 -7.54
CA HIS A 72 21.93 3.55 -8.61
C HIS A 72 22.48 4.02 -9.96
N TRP A 73 22.32 5.31 -10.27
CA TRP A 73 22.67 5.88 -11.57
C TRP A 73 23.83 6.90 -11.50
N GLY A 74 24.36 7.19 -10.31
CA GLY A 74 25.48 8.11 -10.10
C GLY A 74 25.05 9.50 -9.61
N SER A 75 25.99 10.24 -9.02
CA SER A 75 25.77 11.59 -8.47
C SER A 75 25.45 12.66 -9.51
N GLN A 76 25.68 12.36 -10.79
CA GLN A 76 25.40 13.26 -11.92
C GLN A 76 23.94 13.24 -12.37
N VAL A 77 23.10 12.34 -11.83
CA VAL A 77 21.68 12.30 -12.20
C VAL A 77 20.96 13.54 -11.70
N GLU A 78 20.47 14.33 -12.65
CA GLU A 78 19.67 15.50 -12.38
C GLU A 78 18.21 15.11 -12.11
N VAL A 79 17.75 15.38 -10.89
CA VAL A 79 16.35 15.18 -10.51
C VAL A 79 15.57 16.46 -10.76
N LYS A 80 14.68 16.46 -11.75
CA LYS A 80 13.87 17.63 -12.14
C LYS A 80 12.41 17.52 -11.70
N LYS A 81 11.73 18.65 -11.58
CA LYS A 81 10.27 18.66 -11.53
C LYS A 81 9.71 18.47 -12.93
N LEU A 82 8.48 17.95 -12.99
CA LEU A 82 7.79 17.69 -14.26
C LEU A 82 7.66 18.96 -15.14
N CYS A 83 7.50 20.14 -14.51
CA CYS A 83 7.39 21.42 -15.22
C CYS A 83 8.74 21.98 -15.73
N GLU A 84 9.87 21.37 -15.37
CA GLU A 84 11.22 21.84 -15.71
C GLU A 84 11.86 20.99 -16.82
N LEU A 85 11.12 20.03 -17.39
CA LEU A 85 11.63 19.11 -18.39
C LEU A 85 11.89 19.80 -19.73
N GLN A 86 13.04 19.49 -20.33
CA GLN A 86 13.42 19.97 -21.66
C GLN A 86 13.47 18.82 -22.67
N PRO A 87 13.09 19.04 -23.94
CA PRO A 87 13.23 18.03 -24.99
C PRO A 87 14.68 17.61 -25.20
N GLY A 88 14.94 16.31 -25.34
CA GLY A 88 16.27 15.77 -25.61
C GLY A 88 17.19 15.63 -24.39
N GLU A 89 16.71 16.01 -23.20
CA GLU A 89 17.48 15.94 -21.95
C GLU A 89 17.24 14.63 -21.19
N GLN A 90 18.32 14.03 -20.67
CA GLN A 90 18.24 12.89 -19.76
C GLN A 90 18.17 13.37 -18.31
N CYS A 91 17.08 13.04 -17.62
CA CYS A 91 16.87 13.40 -16.22
C CYS A 91 16.03 12.34 -15.49
N CYS A 92 15.98 12.46 -14.17
CA CYS A 92 15.14 11.64 -13.30
C CYS A 92 13.94 12.45 -12.77
N VAL A 93 12.75 11.84 -12.79
CA VAL A 93 11.53 12.44 -12.24
C VAL A 93 11.01 11.56 -11.11
N VAL A 94 10.72 12.19 -9.97
CA VAL A 94 10.06 11.53 -8.83
C VAL A 94 8.62 12.01 -8.77
N GLY A 95 7.68 11.06 -8.90
CA GLY A 95 6.25 11.33 -8.88
C GLY A 95 5.44 10.13 -8.40
N THR A 96 4.12 10.23 -8.54
CA THR A 96 3.16 9.18 -8.18
C THR A 96 2.58 8.58 -9.44
N LEU A 97 2.57 7.25 -9.56
CA LEU A 97 1.93 6.58 -10.68
C LEU A 97 0.41 6.57 -10.52
N PHE A 98 -0.29 6.87 -11.60
CA PHE A 98 -1.74 6.70 -11.74
C PHE A 98 -2.02 5.74 -12.89
N LYS A 99 -2.89 4.76 -12.65
CA LYS A 99 -3.30 3.79 -13.67
C LYS A 99 -4.73 4.09 -14.10
N ALA A 100 -4.90 4.63 -15.31
CA ALA A 100 -6.21 4.78 -15.92
C ALA A 100 -6.74 3.40 -16.35
N MET A 101 -7.91 3.01 -15.84
CA MET A 101 -8.51 1.70 -16.09
C MET A 101 -9.94 1.88 -16.63
N PRO A 102 -10.20 1.55 -17.91
CA PRO A 102 -11.51 1.80 -18.53
C PRO A 102 -12.68 1.06 -17.88
N LEU A 103 -12.41 -0.10 -17.28
CA LEU A 103 -13.40 -0.94 -16.59
C LEU A 103 -13.49 -0.64 -15.09
N GLN A 104 -12.78 0.37 -14.59
CA GLN A 104 -12.90 0.77 -13.20
C GLN A 104 -14.31 1.34 -12.95
N PRO A 105 -15.03 0.89 -11.91
CA PRO A 105 -16.35 1.41 -11.59
C PRO A 105 -16.25 2.91 -11.27
N SER A 106 -17.25 3.66 -11.74
CA SER A 106 -17.32 5.11 -11.56
C SER A 106 -18.71 5.49 -11.08
N ILE A 107 -18.78 6.09 -9.89
CA ILE A 107 -20.02 6.58 -9.29
C ILE A 107 -20.72 7.57 -10.23
N LEU A 108 -19.96 8.44 -10.91
CA LEU A 108 -20.53 9.39 -11.87
C LEU A 108 -21.14 8.69 -13.09
N ARG A 109 -20.56 7.57 -13.53
CA ARG A 109 -21.08 6.79 -14.64
C ARG A 109 -22.37 6.07 -14.22
N GLU A 110 -22.37 5.46 -13.05
CA GLU A 110 -23.54 4.79 -12.46
C GLU A 110 -24.73 5.75 -12.34
N ILE A 111 -24.54 6.92 -11.72
CA ILE A 111 -25.59 7.95 -11.58
C ILE A 111 -26.10 8.43 -12.96
N SER A 112 -25.21 8.56 -13.95
CA SER A 112 -25.60 9.00 -15.29
C SER A 112 -26.49 7.97 -16.02
N GLU A 113 -26.18 6.69 -15.85
CA GLU A 113 -26.92 5.57 -16.43
C GLU A 113 -28.30 5.40 -15.75
N GLU A 114 -28.39 5.59 -14.42
CA GLU A 114 -29.65 5.51 -13.67
C GLU A 114 -30.64 6.63 -14.02
N HIS A 115 -30.15 7.85 -14.27
CA HIS A 115 -31.01 9.03 -14.49
C HIS A 115 -31.21 9.39 -15.96
N ASN A 116 -30.76 8.57 -16.93
CA ASN A 116 -30.70 8.91 -18.37
C ASN A 116 -30.01 10.26 -18.65
N LEU A 117 -29.15 10.71 -17.72
CA LEU A 117 -28.37 11.92 -17.89
C LEU A 117 -27.21 11.52 -18.80
N ILE A 118 -27.18 12.01 -20.04
CA ILE A 118 -26.01 11.83 -20.91
C ILE A 118 -24.80 12.36 -20.12
N PRO A 119 -23.81 11.52 -19.78
CA PRO A 119 -22.70 11.99 -19.00
C PRO A 119 -21.93 13.01 -19.84
N HIS A 120 -21.93 14.27 -19.41
CA HIS A 120 -21.09 15.31 -19.97
C HIS A 120 -19.63 15.03 -19.57
N LEU A 121 -19.03 14.04 -20.22
CA LEU A 121 -17.65 13.58 -20.04
C LEU A 121 -16.78 14.09 -21.19
N SER A 122 -16.73 15.41 -21.40
CA SER A 122 -15.82 16.01 -22.37
C SER A 122 -14.36 16.09 -21.87
N ALA A 123 -14.12 16.23 -20.56
CA ALA A 123 -12.77 16.55 -20.07
C ALA A 123 -11.76 15.37 -20.03
N LEU A 124 -12.20 14.11 -20.12
CA LEU A 124 -11.30 12.94 -20.05
C LEU A 124 -10.95 12.33 -21.42
N GLN A 125 -11.69 12.66 -22.48
CA GLN A 125 -11.35 12.23 -23.85
C GLN A 125 -10.25 13.09 -24.48
N ASP A 126 -10.14 14.35 -24.06
CA ASP A 126 -9.21 15.32 -24.68
C ASP A 126 -7.73 15.08 -24.34
N LEU A 127 -7.42 14.31 -23.30
CA LEU A 127 -6.04 13.91 -22.97
C LEU A 127 -5.52 12.73 -23.82
N GLY A 128 -6.40 12.04 -24.55
CA GLY A 128 -6.04 10.89 -25.39
C GLY A 128 -5.92 11.18 -26.89
N GLN A 129 -6.43 12.33 -27.36
CA GLN A 129 -6.52 12.66 -28.79
C GLN A 129 -5.45 13.66 -29.27
N SER A 130 -4.68 14.29 -28.37
CA SER A 130 -3.57 15.18 -28.77
C SER A 130 -2.27 14.38 -28.96
N LYS A 131 -2.13 13.75 -30.13
CA LYS A 131 -0.86 13.49 -30.87
C LYS A 131 -1.08 12.47 -32.00
N THR A 132 -1.72 12.90 -33.07
CA THR A 132 -1.43 12.45 -34.43
C THR A 132 -1.77 13.58 -35.39
N THR A 133 -0.82 14.50 -35.55
CA THR A 133 -0.62 15.28 -36.77
C THR A 133 0.84 15.67 -36.82
#